data_AF-A0A2E0GXK1-F1
#
_entry.id   AF-A0A2E0GXK1-F1
#
_cell.length_a   1.000
_cell.length_b   1.000
_cell.length_c   1.000
_cell.angle_alpha   90.00
_cell.angle_beta   90.00
_cell.angle_gamma   90.00
#
_symmetry.space_group_name_H-M   'P 1'
#
loop_
_entity.id
_entity.type
_entity.pdbx_description
1 polymer ?
#
loop_
_entity_poly.entity_id
_entity_poly.type
_entity_poly.pdbx_seq_one_letter_code
_entity_poly.pdbx_strand_id
1 'polypeptide(L)'
;MNKININYSELIKKFEEVLTSTSRGFDTEVEFLESWVPNPEINQSIRDLINAALDYETKNFQVSFEKNEQEKIDLLNLKKAFEKKLKINLENKVLYIKSL
;
A
#
# COMPACT_ATOMS: atom_id res chain seq x y z
N MET A 1 11.38 -4.36 15.28
CA MET A 1 10.05 -4.00 14.76
C MET A 1 9.81 -4.86 13.54
N ASN A 2 8.73 -5.64 13.53
CA ASN A 2 8.37 -6.49 12.39
C ASN A 2 7.99 -5.60 11.21
N LYS A 3 8.56 -5.90 10.05
CA LYS A 3 8.30 -5.20 8.80
C LYS A 3 7.04 -5.79 8.17
N ILE A 4 6.07 -4.95 7.86
CA ILE A 4 4.85 -5.40 7.18
C ILE A 4 5.18 -5.54 5.69
N ASN A 5 4.95 -6.73 5.14
CA ASN A 5 5.19 -7.02 3.73
C ASN A 5 3.85 -7.15 3.01
N ILE A 6 3.61 -6.29 2.05
CA ILE A 6 2.36 -6.25 1.29
C ILE A 6 2.67 -6.61 -0.14
N ASN A 7 1.97 -7.61 -0.66
CA ASN A 7 1.89 -7.84 -2.10
C ASN A 7 0.65 -7.11 -2.62
N TYR A 8 0.83 -6.10 -3.47
CA TYR A 8 -0.27 -5.25 -3.93
C TYR A 8 -1.34 -6.06 -4.68
N SER A 9 -0.94 -6.96 -5.57
CA SER A 9 -1.88 -7.77 -6.35
C SER A 9 -2.67 -8.75 -5.47
N GLU A 10 -2.04 -9.32 -4.44
CA GLU A 10 -2.73 -10.16 -3.45
C GLU A 10 -3.69 -9.35 -2.59
N LEU A 11 -3.31 -8.12 -2.21
CA LEU A 11 -4.16 -7.23 -1.43
C LEU A 11 -5.43 -6.85 -2.21
N ILE A 12 -5.30 -6.57 -3.51
CA ILE A 12 -6.44 -6.31 -4.42
C ILE A 12 -7.35 -7.54 -4.51
N LYS A 13 -6.79 -8.72 -4.76
CA LYS A 13 -7.56 -9.97 -4.85
C LYS A 13 -8.34 -10.23 -3.56
N LYS A 14 -7.70 -10.07 -2.42
CA LYS A 14 -8.36 -10.24 -1.11
C LYS A 14 -9.52 -9.25 -0.93
N PHE A 15 -9.36 -8.01 -1.39
CA PHE A 15 -10.44 -7.02 -1.33
C PHE A 15 -11.63 -7.42 -2.23
N GLU A 16 -11.36 -7.87 -3.46
CA GLU A 16 -12.38 -8.36 -4.40
C GLU A 16 -13.11 -9.61 -3.86
N GLU A 17 -12.38 -10.53 -3.25
CA GLU A 17 -12.94 -11.69 -2.56
C GLU A 17 -13.88 -11.27 -1.43
N VAL A 18 -13.51 -10.28 -0.63
CA VAL A 18 -14.37 -9.78 0.44
C VAL A 18 -15.64 -9.14 -0.12
N LEU A 19 -15.56 -8.36 -1.20
CA LEU A 19 -16.73 -7.77 -1.86
C LEU A 19 -17.71 -8.84 -2.41
N THR A 20 -17.19 -9.98 -2.84
CA THR A 20 -17.96 -11.06 -3.47
C THR A 20 -18.38 -12.16 -2.49
N SER A 21 -17.73 -12.22 -1.31
CA SER A 21 -18.07 -13.15 -0.24
C SER A 21 -19.18 -12.59 0.66
N THR A 22 -19.94 -13.46 1.32
CA THR A 22 -20.90 -13.09 2.37
C THR A 22 -20.22 -12.73 3.71
N SER A 23 -18.90 -12.77 3.77
CA SER A 23 -18.12 -12.43 4.95
C SER A 23 -18.14 -10.91 5.17
N ARG A 24 -18.52 -10.50 6.38
CA ARG A 24 -18.52 -9.08 6.78
C ARG A 24 -17.14 -8.70 7.27
N GLY A 25 -16.39 -7.97 6.46
CA GLY A 25 -15.15 -7.30 6.88
C GLY A 25 -13.95 -7.64 6.00
N PHE A 26 -13.13 -6.63 5.74
CA PHE A 26 -11.81 -6.80 5.14
C PHE A 26 -10.81 -7.09 6.28
N ASP A 27 -10.92 -8.28 6.87
CA ASP A 27 -10.06 -8.69 8.00
C ASP A 27 -8.64 -8.91 7.50
N THR A 28 -7.72 -8.10 8.00
CA THR A 28 -6.29 -8.26 7.74
C THR A 28 -5.56 -8.26 9.08
N GLU A 29 -4.44 -8.97 9.18
CA GLU A 29 -3.58 -8.94 10.38
C GLU A 29 -2.95 -7.54 10.64
N VAL A 30 -3.35 -6.51 9.87
CA VAL A 30 -2.78 -5.18 9.81
C VAL A 30 -3.89 -4.14 9.71
N GLU A 31 -4.25 -3.53 10.83
CA GLU A 31 -5.40 -2.62 10.98
C GLU A 31 -5.53 -1.54 9.88
N PHE A 32 -4.43 -0.93 9.44
CA PHE A 32 -4.51 0.13 8.44
C PHE A 32 -4.96 -0.37 7.06
N LEU A 33 -4.70 -1.64 6.73
CA LEU A 33 -5.16 -2.24 5.46
C LEU A 33 -6.67 -2.39 5.45
N GLU A 34 -7.30 -2.61 6.61
CA GLU A 34 -8.76 -2.71 6.75
C GLU A 34 -9.46 -1.38 6.40
N SER A 35 -8.77 -0.26 6.61
CA SER A 35 -9.24 1.08 6.27
C SER A 35 -8.98 1.49 4.81
N TRP A 36 -8.14 0.73 4.10
CA TRP A 36 -7.76 1.04 2.73
C TRP A 36 -8.79 0.50 1.74
N VAL A 37 -9.13 1.34 0.76
CA VAL A 37 -10.00 0.98 -0.36
C VAL A 37 -9.23 1.21 -1.65
N PRO A 38 -9.12 0.21 -2.55
CA PRO A 38 -8.38 0.37 -3.77
C PRO A 38 -9.02 1.38 -4.72
N ASN A 39 -8.17 2.19 -5.35
CA ASN A 39 -8.59 3.09 -6.43
C ASN A 39 -8.33 2.45 -7.80
N PRO A 40 -9.20 2.63 -8.81
CA PRO A 40 -8.94 2.19 -10.18
C PRO A 40 -7.60 2.71 -10.75
N GLU A 41 -7.20 3.91 -10.35
CA GLU A 41 -5.91 4.49 -10.68
C GLU A 41 -4.85 4.06 -9.65
N ILE A 42 -3.90 3.23 -10.08
CA ILE A 42 -2.87 2.64 -9.19
C ILE A 42 -2.08 3.68 -8.38
N ASN A 43 -1.75 4.83 -8.99
CA ASN A 43 -1.02 5.90 -8.29
C ASN A 43 -1.85 6.49 -7.15
N GLN A 44 -3.15 6.65 -7.36
CA GLN A 44 -4.04 7.13 -6.32
C GLN A 44 -4.24 6.06 -5.25
N SER A 45 -4.43 4.80 -5.67
CA SER A 45 -4.56 3.65 -4.77
C SER A 45 -3.38 3.52 -3.81
N ILE A 46 -2.15 3.69 -4.32
CA ILE A 46 -0.93 3.67 -3.51
C ILE A 46 -0.86 4.88 -2.58
N ARG A 47 -1.28 6.08 -3.02
CA ARG A 47 -1.32 7.26 -2.13
C ARG A 47 -2.29 7.05 -0.97
N ASP A 48 -3.46 6.50 -1.26
CA ASP A 48 -4.49 6.21 -0.27
C ASP A 48 -3.99 5.14 0.71
N LEU A 49 -3.27 4.12 0.23
CA LEU A 49 -2.61 3.12 1.08
C LEU A 49 -1.57 3.75 2.02
N ILE A 50 -0.75 4.66 1.51
CA ILE A 50 0.26 5.37 2.30
C ILE A 50 -0.41 6.26 3.35
N ASN A 51 -1.49 6.95 2.99
CA ASN A 51 -2.24 7.79 3.94
C ASN A 51 -2.88 6.94 5.04
N ALA A 52 -3.52 5.83 4.70
CA ALA A 52 -4.06 4.90 5.69
C ALA A 52 -2.96 4.42 6.65
N ALA A 53 -1.78 4.04 6.13
CA ALA A 53 -0.66 3.65 6.98
C ALA A 53 -0.19 4.79 7.90
N LEU A 54 -0.22 6.04 7.44
CA LEU A 54 0.13 7.22 8.24
C LEU A 54 -0.91 7.49 9.34
N ASP A 55 -2.19 7.37 9.03
CA ASP A 55 -3.29 7.62 9.98
C ASP A 55 -3.27 6.63 11.15
N TYR A 56 -2.80 5.39 10.90
CA TYR A 56 -2.60 4.34 11.89
C TYR A 56 -1.17 4.31 12.48
N GLU A 57 -0.38 5.37 12.28
CA GLU A 57 1.00 5.49 12.75
C GLU A 57 1.92 4.31 12.40
N THR A 58 1.64 3.62 11.28
CA THR A 58 2.42 2.46 10.84
C THR A 58 3.78 2.93 10.32
N LYS A 59 4.83 2.57 11.06
CA LYS A 59 6.17 3.16 10.87
C LYS A 59 7.02 2.47 9.80
N ASN A 60 6.75 1.21 9.47
CA ASN A 60 7.59 0.42 8.57
C ASN A 60 6.77 -0.61 7.78
N PHE A 61 6.64 -0.41 6.48
CA PHE A 61 6.07 -1.41 5.58
C PHE A 61 6.74 -1.37 4.20
N GLN A 62 6.57 -2.45 3.46
CA GLN A 62 6.98 -2.54 2.07
C GLN A 62 5.82 -3.01 1.20
N VAL A 63 5.77 -2.50 -0.03
CA VAL A 63 4.80 -2.93 -1.03
C VAL A 63 5.56 -3.50 -2.23
N SER A 64 5.34 -4.77 -2.55
CA SER A 64 5.82 -5.41 -3.76
C SER A 64 4.74 -5.38 -4.84
N PHE A 65 5.17 -5.12 -6.06
CA PHE A 65 4.30 -4.98 -7.23
C PHE A 65 4.69 -5.96 -8.32
N GLU A 66 3.73 -6.41 -9.11
CA GLU A 66 3.98 -7.12 -10.36
C GLU A 66 4.62 -6.18 -11.42
N LYS A 67 5.19 -6.74 -12.48
CA LYS A 67 5.95 -5.95 -13.48
C LYS A 67 5.07 -4.91 -14.19
N ASN A 68 3.88 -5.32 -14.60
CA ASN A 68 2.86 -4.49 -15.25
C ASN A 68 2.33 -3.36 -14.34
N GLU A 69 2.33 -3.55 -13.03
CA GLU A 69 1.93 -2.55 -12.05
C GLU A 69 3.02 -1.49 -11.89
N GLN A 70 4.29 -1.90 -11.80
CA GLN A 70 5.43 -0.99 -11.68
C GLN A 70 5.52 0.02 -12.80
N GLU A 71 5.25 -0.41 -14.03
CA GLU A 71 5.29 0.46 -15.22
C GLU A 71 4.25 1.60 -15.15
N LYS A 72 3.23 1.45 -14.30
CA LYS A 72 2.18 2.45 -14.08
C LYS A 72 2.45 3.36 -12.88
N ILE A 73 3.43 3.05 -12.03
CA ILE A 73 3.70 3.80 -10.80
C ILE A 73 4.61 4.99 -11.09
N ASP A 74 4.14 6.18 -10.74
CA ASP A 74 4.92 7.41 -10.77
C ASP A 74 5.63 7.64 -9.43
N LEU A 75 6.79 7.02 -9.31
CA LEU A 75 7.64 7.11 -8.11
C LEU A 75 8.11 8.53 -7.83
N LEU A 76 8.32 9.35 -8.86
CA LEU A 76 8.81 10.72 -8.70
C LEU A 76 7.75 11.55 -7.98
N ASN A 77 6.50 11.44 -8.43
CA ASN A 77 5.38 12.15 -7.82
C ASN A 77 5.03 11.58 -6.44
N LEU A 78 5.12 10.27 -6.22
CA LEU A 78 4.95 9.69 -4.87
C LEU A 78 5.99 10.20 -3.88
N LYS A 79 7.28 10.22 -4.27
CA LYS A 79 8.34 10.75 -3.40
C LYS A 79 8.09 12.21 -3.05
N LYS A 80 7.77 13.06 -4.04
CA LYS A 80 7.46 14.48 -3.82
C LYS A 80 6.26 14.68 -2.88
N ALA A 81 5.22 13.84 -3.01
CA ALA A 81 4.01 13.96 -2.18
C ALA A 81 4.27 13.67 -0.68
N PHE A 82 5.23 12.79 -0.38
CA PHE A 82 5.45 12.29 0.98
C PHE A 82 6.84 12.56 1.57
N GLU A 83 7.70 13.32 0.88
CA GLU A 83 9.10 13.57 1.27
C GLU A 83 9.27 14.10 2.72
N LYS A 84 8.27 14.82 3.23
CA LYS A 84 8.29 15.41 4.58
C LYS A 84 7.74 14.49 5.67
N LYS A 85 7.09 13.39 5.30
CA LYS A 85 6.43 12.46 6.23
C LYS A 85 7.12 11.10 6.26
N LEU A 86 7.69 10.67 5.14
CA LEU A 86 8.16 9.31 4.92
C LEU A 86 9.44 9.31 4.08
N LYS A 87 10.30 8.33 4.34
CA LYS A 87 11.33 7.89 3.40
C LYS A 87 10.73 6.82 2.49
N ILE A 88 10.66 7.14 1.20
CA ILE A 88 10.20 6.23 0.15
C ILE A 88 11.41 5.86 -0.71
N ASN A 89 11.74 4.57 -0.78
CA ASN A 89 12.74 4.03 -1.69
C ASN A 89 12.16 2.92 -2.54
N LEU A 90 12.57 2.86 -3.81
CA LEU A 90 12.31 1.71 -4.66
C LEU A 90 13.62 0.95 -4.81
N GLU A 91 13.67 -0.28 -4.30
CA GLU A 91 14.78 -1.20 -4.56
C GLU A 91 14.21 -2.55 -4.96
N ASN A 92 14.81 -3.20 -5.96
CA ASN A 92 14.42 -4.54 -6.38
C ASN A 92 12.91 -4.72 -6.58
N LYS A 93 12.23 -3.71 -7.16
CA LYS A 93 10.79 -3.73 -7.44
C LYS A 93 9.87 -3.66 -6.21
N VAL A 94 10.43 -3.31 -5.07
CA VAL A 94 9.73 -3.17 -3.79
C VAL A 94 9.82 -1.72 -3.36
N LEU A 95 8.66 -1.15 -3.03
CA LEU A 95 8.56 0.18 -2.47
C LEU A 95 8.65 0.08 -0.95
N TYR A 96 9.73 0.61 -0.40
CA TYR A 96 9.97 0.64 1.04
C TYR A 96 9.51 1.97 1.60
N ILE A 97 8.71 1.91 2.65
CA ILE A 97 8.18 3.08 3.36
C ILE A 97 8.61 3.01 4.81
N LYS A 98 9.27 4.09 5.24
CA LYS A 98 9.71 4.27 6.61
C LYS A 98 9.33 5.67 7.09
N SER A 99 8.65 5.75 8.24
CA SER A 99 8.39 7.02 8.90
C SER A 99 9.68 7.71 9.36
N LEU A 100 9.71 9.04 9.30
CA LEU A 100 10.89 9.86 9.60
C LEU A 100 11.22 9.92 11.10
#